data_AF-A0A924VW31-F1
#
_entry.id   AF-A0A924VW31-F1
#
_cell.length_a   1.000
_cell.length_b   1.000
_cell.length_c   1.000
_cell.angle_alpha   90.00
_cell.angle_beta   90.00
_cell.angle_gamma   90.00
#
_symmetry.space_group_name_H-M   'P 1'
#
loop_
_entity.id
_entity.type
_entity.pdbx_description
1 polymer ?
#
loop_
_entity_poly.entity_id
_entity_poly.type
_entity_poly.pdbx_seq_one_letter_code
_entity_poly.pdbx_strand_id
1 'polypeptide(L)'
;MMIIHRFFSELIFWIAWIIIPLLWEITPAIGGFLIVFRKHFGAKKLEELLFYPTVTVIIPVYNSQKTLAQCIDAIYDSVYPLDKIEVFLIDNGSTDKSFDIFVEYQQKYFKQSLWWLSAQQGKSKALNKALFNSTGDYIINIDSDGFLDKNALKNLIVKFERNHEIDCMTGVVLVDPDLIEDTDNWFLRIFRRCEIME
;
A
#
# COMPACT_ATOMS: atom_id res chain seq x y z
N MET A 1 63.51 -25.06 0.34
CA MET A 1 62.39 -25.15 -0.63
C MET A 1 61.04 -25.35 0.05
N MET A 2 60.90 -26.29 0.99
CA MET A 2 59.63 -26.61 1.68
C MET A 2 59.04 -25.50 2.56
N ILE A 3 59.88 -24.74 3.29
CA ILE A 3 59.44 -23.62 4.14
C ILE A 3 58.88 -22.46 3.31
N ILE A 4 59.55 -22.13 2.21
CA ILE A 4 59.12 -21.08 1.28
C ILE A 4 57.77 -21.46 0.65
N HIS A 5 57.64 -22.72 0.19
CA HIS A 5 56.37 -23.21 -0.34
C HIS A 5 55.24 -23.13 0.68
N ARG A 6 55.48 -23.52 1.93
CA ARG A 6 54.49 -23.44 3.01
C ARG A 6 54.06 -22.00 3.30
N PHE A 7 55.00 -21.07 3.36
CA PHE A 7 54.73 -19.66 3.55
C PHE A 7 53.85 -19.10 2.42
N PHE A 8 54.16 -19.40 1.16
CA PHE A 8 53.34 -18.95 0.02
C PHE A 8 51.94 -19.57 0.03
N SER A 9 51.78 -20.84 0.41
CA SER A 9 50.45 -21.45 0.52
C SER A 9 49.60 -20.83 1.62
N GLU A 10 50.20 -20.53 2.78
CA GLU A 10 49.50 -19.85 3.89
C GLU A 10 49.12 -18.42 3.48
N LEU A 11 50.01 -17.70 2.79
CA LEU A 11 49.72 -16.36 2.26
C LEU A 11 48.55 -16.35 1.27
N ILE A 12 48.56 -17.26 0.29
CA ILE A 12 47.46 -17.38 -0.70
C ILE A 12 46.14 -17.73 -0.01
N PHE A 13 46.17 -18.62 0.98
CA PHE A 13 44.99 -19.00 1.76
C PHE A 13 44.36 -17.78 2.46
N TRP A 14 45.16 -17.00 3.17
CA TRP A 14 44.66 -15.80 3.86
C TRP A 14 44.22 -14.70 2.90
N ILE A 15 44.91 -14.51 1.78
CA ILE A 15 44.50 -13.57 0.73
C ILE A 15 43.14 -13.98 0.15
N ALA A 16 42.93 -15.25 -0.16
CA ALA A 16 41.65 -15.74 -0.66
C ALA A 16 40.53 -15.50 0.37
N TRP A 17 40.77 -15.76 1.65
CA TRP A 17 39.81 -15.52 2.73
C TRP A 17 39.46 -14.04 2.95
N ILE A 18 40.31 -13.10 2.54
CA ILE A 18 40.01 -11.66 2.60
C ILE A 18 39.33 -11.19 1.31
N ILE A 19 39.84 -11.63 0.16
CA ILE A 19 39.35 -11.20 -1.16
C ILE A 19 37.95 -11.74 -1.43
N ILE A 20 37.65 -12.99 -1.06
CA ILE A 20 36.35 -13.59 -1.36
C ILE A 20 35.21 -12.83 -0.65
N PRO A 21 35.23 -12.58 0.66
CA PRO A 21 34.19 -11.77 1.32
C PRO A 21 34.18 -10.32 0.83
N LEU A 22 35.34 -9.71 0.57
CA LEU A 22 35.41 -8.35 0.02
C LEU A 22 34.72 -8.26 -1.35
N LEU A 23 34.97 -9.22 -2.23
CA LEU A 23 34.33 -9.23 -3.54
C LEU A 23 32.86 -9.62 -3.45
N TRP A 24 32.50 -10.59 -2.61
CA TRP A 24 31.15 -11.15 -2.59
C TRP A 24 30.16 -10.39 -1.71
N GLU A 25 30.63 -9.68 -0.68
CA GLU A 25 29.76 -8.94 0.24
C GLU A 25 29.87 -7.43 0.02
N ILE A 26 31.09 -6.90 -0.13
CA ILE A 26 31.27 -5.45 -0.22
C ILE A 26 30.87 -4.93 -1.61
N THR A 27 31.13 -5.68 -2.70
CA THR A 27 30.71 -5.20 -4.03
C THR A 27 29.19 -5.14 -4.20
N PRO A 28 28.38 -6.14 -3.78
CA PRO A 28 26.93 -6.02 -3.87
C PRO A 28 26.38 -5.02 -2.85
N ALA A 29 26.99 -4.88 -1.67
CA ALA A 29 26.58 -3.87 -0.68
C ALA A 29 26.80 -2.45 -1.20
N ILE A 30 27.96 -2.15 -1.78
CA ILE A 30 28.23 -0.84 -2.39
C ILE A 30 27.28 -0.62 -3.58
N GLY A 31 27.09 -1.62 -4.44
CA GLY A 31 26.15 -1.53 -5.57
C GLY A 31 24.72 -1.25 -5.12
N GLY A 32 24.23 -2.00 -4.13
CA GLY A 32 22.92 -1.82 -3.52
C GLY A 32 22.76 -0.45 -2.87
N PHE A 33 23.77 -0.01 -2.11
CA PHE A 33 23.81 1.31 -1.51
C PHE A 33 23.71 2.41 -2.58
N LEU A 34 24.49 2.33 -3.65
CA LEU A 34 24.45 3.31 -4.74
C LEU A 34 23.10 3.33 -5.45
N ILE A 35 22.45 2.18 -5.64
CA ILE A 35 21.10 2.09 -6.22
C ILE A 35 20.08 2.75 -5.30
N VAL A 36 20.08 2.44 -4.00
CA VAL A 36 19.16 3.02 -3.02
C VAL A 36 19.41 4.52 -2.89
N PHE A 37 20.66 4.94 -2.78
CA PHE A 37 21.07 6.33 -2.71
C PHE A 37 20.59 7.11 -3.95
N ARG A 38 20.81 6.56 -5.15
CA ARG A 38 20.32 7.15 -6.39
C ARG A 38 18.80 7.20 -6.46
N LYS A 39 18.08 6.17 -5.97
CA LYS A 39 16.61 6.20 -5.92
C LYS A 39 16.08 7.21 -4.91
N HIS A 40 16.73 7.32 -3.74
CA HIS A 40 16.33 8.23 -2.69
C HIS A 40 16.51 9.70 -3.11
N PHE A 41 17.67 10.05 -3.67
CA PHE A 41 17.96 11.43 -4.09
C PHE A 41 17.55 11.75 -5.54
N GLY A 42 17.37 10.73 -6.37
CA GLY A 42 16.96 10.85 -7.77
C GLY A 42 15.49 10.55 -8.02
N ALA A 43 14.68 10.40 -6.97
CA ALA A 43 13.23 10.28 -7.10
C ALA A 43 12.70 11.55 -7.79
N LYS A 44 12.44 11.45 -9.08
CA LYS A 44 11.76 12.52 -9.82
C LYS A 44 10.38 12.68 -9.22
N LYS A 45 10.01 13.93 -8.92
CA LYS A 45 8.62 14.27 -8.62
C LYS A 45 7.77 13.75 -9.78
N LEU A 46 6.75 12.96 -9.47
CA LEU A 46 5.83 12.47 -10.50
C LEU A 46 5.19 13.68 -11.17
N GLU A 47 5.35 13.79 -12.49
CA GLU A 47 4.79 14.92 -13.23
C GLU A 47 3.26 14.76 -13.31
N GLU A 48 2.58 15.89 -13.38
CA GLU A 48 1.13 15.96 -13.55
C GLU A 48 0.70 15.29 -14.85
N LEU A 49 -0.46 14.62 -14.81
CA LEU A 49 -1.13 14.15 -16.03
C LEU A 49 -1.81 15.33 -16.73
N LEU A 50 -1.89 15.27 -18.05
CA LEU A 50 -2.68 16.24 -18.84
C LEU A 50 -4.17 16.15 -18.49
N PHE A 51 -4.64 14.92 -18.24
CA PHE A 51 -6.01 14.62 -17.84
C PHE A 51 -5.98 13.54 -16.77
N TYR A 52 -6.85 13.69 -15.77
CA TYR A 52 -7.02 12.70 -14.71
C TYR A 52 -8.21 11.79 -15.03
N PRO A 53 -8.00 10.48 -15.17
CA PRO A 53 -9.07 9.50 -15.39
C PRO A 53 -9.94 9.34 -14.15
N THR A 54 -11.14 8.79 -14.31
CA THR A 54 -12.04 8.54 -13.18
C THR A 54 -11.59 7.28 -12.46
N VAL A 55 -11.58 7.33 -11.13
CA VAL A 55 -11.23 6.20 -10.26
C VAL A 55 -12.43 5.82 -9.43
N THR A 56 -12.81 4.54 -9.46
CA THR A 56 -13.80 3.98 -8.55
C THR A 56 -13.11 3.25 -7.40
N VAL A 57 -13.27 3.77 -6.19
CA VAL A 57 -12.83 3.17 -4.94
C VAL A 57 -13.95 2.30 -4.36
N ILE A 58 -13.66 1.03 -4.17
CA ILE A 58 -14.60 0.01 -3.69
C ILE A 58 -14.23 -0.37 -2.26
N ILE A 59 -15.16 -0.22 -1.32
CA ILE A 59 -14.95 -0.48 0.10
C ILE A 59 -16.01 -1.47 0.59
N PRO A 60 -15.67 -2.74 0.84
CA PRO A 60 -16.59 -3.67 1.50
C PRO A 60 -16.78 -3.23 2.97
N VAL A 61 -18.03 -3.18 3.42
CA VAL A 61 -18.39 -2.73 4.77
C VAL A 61 -19.05 -3.88 5.52
N TYR A 62 -18.49 -4.22 6.67
CA TYR A 62 -19.06 -5.16 7.63
C TYR A 62 -18.72 -4.71 9.05
N ASN A 63 -19.71 -4.23 9.80
CA ASN A 63 -19.54 -3.78 11.17
C ASN A 63 -18.33 -2.83 11.39
N SER A 64 -18.21 -1.83 10.51
CA SER A 64 -17.04 -0.95 10.41
C SER A 64 -17.28 0.43 11.05
N GLN A 65 -18.22 0.56 11.99
CA GLN A 65 -18.57 1.85 12.60
C GLN A 65 -17.38 2.58 13.25
N LYS A 66 -16.31 1.86 13.62
CA LYS A 66 -15.15 2.43 14.30
C LYS A 66 -14.14 3.05 13.34
N THR A 67 -14.07 2.57 12.10
CA THR A 67 -12.97 2.86 11.17
C THR A 67 -13.44 3.51 9.87
N LEU A 68 -14.69 3.26 9.46
CA LEU A 68 -15.22 3.69 8.18
C LEU A 68 -15.14 5.21 7.97
N ALA A 69 -15.39 5.99 9.03
CA ALA A 69 -15.30 7.45 8.97
C ALA A 69 -13.88 7.92 8.57
N GLN A 70 -12.86 7.41 9.26
CA GLN A 70 -11.46 7.74 8.98
C GLN A 70 -11.02 7.23 7.59
N CYS A 71 -11.51 6.07 7.16
CA CYS A 71 -11.27 5.53 5.82
C CYS A 71 -11.80 6.49 4.73
N ILE A 72 -13.05 6.95 4.87
CA ILE A 72 -13.66 7.88 3.90
C ILE A 72 -12.96 9.25 3.92
N ASP A 73 -12.63 9.78 5.10
CA ASP A 73 -11.87 11.03 5.21
C ASP A 73 -10.49 10.92 4.54
N ALA A 74 -9.78 9.80 4.67
CA ALA A 74 -8.49 9.59 4.01
C ALA A 74 -8.60 9.59 2.47
N ILE A 75 -9.71 9.10 1.91
CA ILE A 75 -9.96 9.14 0.46
C ILE A 75 -10.19 10.59 0.01
N TYR A 76 -11.00 11.35 0.76
CA TYR A 76 -11.32 12.74 0.41
C TYR A 76 -10.24 13.76 0.79
N ASP A 77 -9.23 13.36 1.58
CA ASP A 77 -7.98 14.11 1.78
C ASP A 77 -6.94 13.85 0.66
N SER A 78 -7.31 13.10 -0.38
CA SER A 78 -6.40 12.84 -1.49
C SER A 78 -6.04 14.11 -2.27
N VAL A 79 -4.80 14.15 -2.77
CA VAL A 79 -4.37 15.16 -3.75
C VAL A 79 -4.90 14.90 -5.17
N TYR A 80 -5.58 13.77 -5.37
CA TYR A 80 -6.26 13.45 -6.64
C TYR A 80 -7.53 14.30 -6.79
N PRO A 81 -7.92 14.73 -8.00
CA PRO A 81 -9.13 15.54 -8.18
C PRO A 81 -10.38 14.82 -7.65
N LEU A 82 -11.07 15.42 -6.68
CA LEU A 82 -12.20 14.78 -6.00
C LEU A 82 -13.40 14.53 -6.91
N ASP A 83 -13.57 15.33 -7.96
CA ASP A 83 -14.58 15.14 -9.01
C ASP A 83 -14.28 13.94 -9.93
N LYS A 84 -13.09 13.34 -9.78
CA LYS A 84 -12.66 12.12 -10.47
C LYS A 84 -12.64 10.90 -9.57
N ILE A 85 -13.14 11.03 -8.33
CA ILE A 85 -13.24 9.92 -7.39
C ILE A 85 -14.71 9.54 -7.22
N GLU A 86 -14.99 8.27 -7.48
CA GLU A 86 -16.25 7.61 -7.14
C GLU A 86 -16.00 6.61 -6.03
N VAL A 87 -16.80 6.63 -4.96
CA VAL A 87 -16.66 5.73 -3.81
C VAL A 87 -17.91 4.88 -3.67
N PHE A 88 -17.75 3.56 -3.73
CA PHE A 88 -18.80 2.61 -3.39
C PHE A 88 -18.50 1.97 -2.03
N LEU A 89 -19.42 2.17 -1.09
CA LEU A 89 -19.49 1.44 0.17
C LEU A 89 -20.44 0.25 -0.03
N ILE A 90 -19.95 -0.97 0.18
CA ILE A 90 -20.72 -2.19 -0.07
C ILE A 90 -20.94 -2.94 1.21
N ASP A 91 -22.09 -2.70 1.81
CA ASP A 91 -22.54 -3.42 2.98
C ASP A 91 -22.84 -4.87 2.65
N ASN A 92 -22.31 -5.79 3.45
CA ASN A 92 -22.52 -7.21 3.28
C ASN A 92 -23.19 -7.86 4.51
N GLY A 93 -23.98 -7.08 5.25
CA GLY A 93 -24.78 -7.55 6.39
C GLY A 93 -24.38 -6.95 7.73
N SER A 94 -24.02 -5.67 7.75
CA SER A 94 -23.68 -4.96 8.99
C SER A 94 -24.90 -4.85 9.91
N THR A 95 -24.66 -4.96 11.21
CA THR A 95 -25.67 -4.81 12.29
C THR A 95 -25.38 -3.63 13.21
N ASP A 96 -24.29 -2.90 12.95
CA ASP A 96 -23.86 -1.73 13.71
C ASP A 96 -24.28 -0.41 13.03
N LYS A 97 -23.68 0.70 13.46
CA LYS A 97 -23.98 2.05 12.94
C LYS A 97 -23.19 2.45 11.69
N SER A 98 -22.65 1.51 10.92
CA SER A 98 -21.89 1.83 9.70
C SER A 98 -22.71 2.62 8.67
N PHE A 99 -24.01 2.34 8.56
CA PHE A 99 -24.90 3.08 7.66
C PHE A 99 -25.09 4.55 8.08
N ASP A 100 -25.16 4.81 9.40
CA ASP A 100 -25.30 6.18 9.92
C ASP A 100 -24.10 7.05 9.49
N ILE A 101 -22.90 6.47 9.49
CA ILE A 101 -21.66 7.14 9.01
C ILE A 101 -21.78 7.46 7.53
N PHE A 102 -22.27 6.53 6.70
CA PHE A 102 -22.50 6.82 5.29
C PHE A 102 -23.46 8.02 5.11
N VAL A 103 -24.56 8.08 5.86
CA VAL A 103 -25.53 9.18 5.77
C VAL A 103 -24.89 10.51 6.16
N GLU A 104 -24.11 10.54 7.24
CA GLU A 104 -23.36 11.74 7.66
C GLU A 104 -22.38 12.20 6.56
N TYR A 105 -21.62 11.27 6.00
CA TYR A 105 -20.60 11.58 5.01
C TYR A 105 -21.18 11.95 3.64
N GLN A 106 -22.32 11.38 3.26
CA GLN A 106 -23.04 11.78 2.05
C GLN A 106 -23.52 13.23 2.16
N GLN A 107 -23.87 13.69 3.37
CA GLN A 107 -24.22 15.10 3.60
C GLN A 107 -22.96 16.00 3.61
N LYS A 108 -21.89 15.58 4.30
CA LYS A 108 -20.61 16.30 4.36
C LYS A 108 -19.99 16.49 2.97
N TYR A 109 -20.05 15.46 2.15
CA TYR A 109 -19.45 15.38 0.81
C TYR A 109 -20.52 15.30 -0.29
N PHE A 110 -21.59 16.11 -0.19
CA PHE A 110 -22.74 16.04 -1.09
C PHE A 110 -22.44 16.32 -2.58
N LYS A 111 -21.26 16.88 -2.87
CA LYS A 111 -20.79 17.12 -4.25
C LYS A 111 -19.95 15.98 -4.81
N GLN A 112 -19.59 15.01 -3.97
CA GLN A 112 -18.76 13.86 -4.32
C GLN A 112 -19.64 12.63 -4.56
N SER A 113 -19.15 11.72 -5.39
CA SER A 113 -19.83 10.47 -5.69
C SER A 113 -19.61 9.45 -4.58
N LEU A 114 -20.46 9.47 -3.54
CA LEU A 114 -20.47 8.49 -2.45
C LEU A 114 -21.75 7.66 -2.50
N TRP A 115 -21.58 6.35 -2.72
CA TRP A 115 -22.68 5.42 -2.93
C TRP A 115 -22.71 4.33 -1.87
N TRP A 116 -23.92 3.91 -1.49
CA TRP A 116 -24.15 2.75 -0.63
C TRP A 116 -24.85 1.65 -1.41
N LEU A 117 -24.28 0.45 -1.41
CA LEU A 117 -24.86 -0.75 -1.99
C LEU A 117 -24.92 -1.84 -0.94
N SER A 118 -26.00 -2.61 -0.91
CA SER A 118 -26.07 -3.82 -0.09
C SER A 118 -25.84 -5.07 -0.93
N ALA A 119 -25.00 -5.98 -0.50
CA ALA A 119 -24.75 -7.28 -1.12
C ALA A 119 -25.13 -8.42 -0.18
N GLN A 120 -25.29 -9.63 -0.74
CA GLN A 120 -25.32 -10.82 0.09
C GLN A 120 -24.00 -10.98 0.83
N GLN A 121 -24.03 -11.60 2.02
CA GLN A 121 -22.86 -11.81 2.84
C GLN A 121 -21.72 -12.49 2.06
N GLY A 122 -20.51 -11.94 2.23
CA GLY A 122 -19.28 -12.38 1.60
C GLY A 122 -18.54 -11.25 0.86
N LYS A 123 -17.24 -11.08 1.16
CA LYS A 123 -16.38 -10.04 0.55
C LYS A 123 -16.38 -10.09 -0.97
N SER A 124 -16.19 -11.26 -1.58
CA SER A 124 -16.18 -11.40 -3.04
C SER A 124 -17.51 -11.01 -3.69
N LYS A 125 -18.66 -11.30 -3.05
CA LYS A 125 -19.97 -10.89 -3.56
C LYS A 125 -20.15 -9.38 -3.51
N ALA A 126 -19.69 -8.76 -2.41
CA ALA A 126 -19.68 -7.32 -2.25
C ALA A 126 -18.82 -6.63 -3.32
N LEU A 127 -17.58 -7.09 -3.50
CA LEU A 127 -16.66 -6.56 -4.51
C LEU A 127 -17.20 -6.74 -5.94
N ASN A 128 -17.70 -7.93 -6.29
CA ASN A 128 -18.30 -8.16 -7.60
C ASN A 128 -19.51 -7.27 -7.85
N LYS A 129 -20.37 -7.07 -6.84
CA LYS A 129 -21.52 -6.17 -6.98
C LYS A 129 -21.08 -4.75 -7.27
N ALA A 130 -20.08 -4.22 -6.57
CA ALA A 130 -19.55 -2.89 -6.88
C ALA A 130 -18.90 -2.83 -8.26
N LEU A 131 -18.10 -3.83 -8.64
CA LEU A 131 -17.46 -3.87 -9.95
C LEU A 131 -18.47 -3.73 -11.10
N PHE A 132 -19.62 -4.40 -11.01
CA PHE A 132 -20.70 -4.29 -12.01
C PHE A 132 -21.42 -2.93 -12.03
N ASN A 133 -21.31 -2.14 -10.96
CA ASN A 133 -21.93 -0.81 -10.85
C ASN A 133 -20.91 0.33 -11.01
N SER A 134 -19.62 0.02 -11.11
CA SER A 134 -18.53 1.00 -11.21
C SER A 134 -18.44 1.56 -12.62
N THR A 135 -18.12 2.85 -12.73
CA THR A 135 -17.99 3.54 -14.03
C THR A 135 -16.61 4.14 -14.27
N GLY A 136 -15.72 4.11 -13.28
CA GLY A 136 -14.37 4.61 -13.38
C GLY A 136 -13.50 3.81 -14.35
N ASP A 137 -12.53 4.49 -14.93
CA ASP A 137 -11.50 3.89 -15.79
C ASP A 137 -10.60 2.93 -15.00
N TYR A 138 -10.39 3.23 -13.71
CA TYR A 138 -9.62 2.43 -12.78
C TYR A 138 -10.45 2.00 -11.59
N ILE A 139 -10.27 0.75 -11.16
CA ILE A 139 -10.89 0.18 -9.98
C ILE A 139 -9.83 -0.01 -8.90
N ILE A 140 -10.09 0.51 -7.71
CA ILE A 140 -9.24 0.32 -6.54
C ILE A 140 -10.10 -0.23 -5.41
N ASN A 141 -9.72 -1.38 -4.87
CA ASN A 141 -10.38 -1.92 -3.67
C ASN A 141 -9.51 -1.65 -2.44
N ILE A 142 -10.13 -1.15 -1.38
CA ILE A 142 -9.51 -1.01 -0.05
C ILE A 142 -10.47 -1.52 1.01
N ASP A 143 -9.96 -1.94 2.16
CA ASP A 143 -10.79 -2.36 3.28
C ASP A 143 -11.23 -1.15 4.12
N SER A 144 -12.31 -1.30 4.89
CA SER A 144 -12.97 -0.22 5.64
C SER A 144 -12.18 0.27 6.87
N ASP A 145 -11.04 -0.35 7.14
CA ASP A 145 -10.04 0.01 8.15
C ASP A 145 -8.72 0.51 7.55
N GLY A 146 -8.64 0.62 6.22
CA GLY A 146 -7.49 1.17 5.51
C GLY A 146 -7.52 2.69 5.40
N PHE A 147 -6.35 3.32 5.55
CA PHE A 147 -6.14 4.75 5.34
C PHE A 147 -5.19 4.96 4.16
N LEU A 148 -5.67 5.62 3.11
CA LEU A 148 -4.82 5.94 1.96
C LEU A 148 -3.91 7.14 2.28
N ASP A 149 -2.62 7.05 1.92
CA ASP A 149 -1.79 8.25 1.83
C ASP A 149 -2.41 9.21 0.81
N LYS A 150 -2.37 10.51 1.10
CA LYS A 150 -2.93 11.55 0.23
C LYS A 150 -2.47 11.44 -1.23
N ASN A 151 -1.26 10.94 -1.49
CA ASN A 151 -0.69 10.77 -2.83
C ASN A 151 -0.94 9.37 -3.44
N ALA A 152 -1.54 8.43 -2.71
CA ALA A 152 -1.65 7.03 -3.12
C ALA A 152 -2.37 6.88 -4.47
N LEU A 153 -3.57 7.46 -4.60
CA LEU A 153 -4.36 7.42 -5.84
C LEU A 153 -3.57 8.01 -7.01
N LYS A 154 -3.07 9.24 -6.85
CA LYS A 154 -2.26 9.91 -7.89
C LYS A 154 -1.05 9.08 -8.31
N ASN A 155 -0.30 8.54 -7.35
CA ASN A 155 0.90 7.76 -7.64
C ASN A 155 0.57 6.46 -8.38
N LEU A 156 -0.53 5.79 -8.03
CA LEU A 156 -0.99 4.59 -8.72
C LEU A 156 -1.37 4.92 -10.16
N ILE A 157 -2.27 5.88 -10.34
CA ILE A 157 -2.80 6.25 -11.67
C ILE A 157 -1.68 6.77 -12.58
N VAL A 158 -0.80 7.64 -12.10
CA VAL A 158 0.33 8.14 -12.90
C VAL A 158 1.23 6.99 -13.37
N LYS A 159 1.40 5.93 -12.58
CA LYS A 159 2.20 4.78 -13.00
C LYS A 159 1.48 3.93 -14.06
N PHE A 160 0.17 3.72 -13.94
CA PHE A 160 -0.63 3.05 -14.97
C PHE A 160 -0.58 3.82 -16.29
N GLU A 161 -0.87 5.11 -16.27
CA GLU A 161 -0.87 5.98 -17.46
C GLU A 161 0.51 6.11 -18.13
N ARG A 162 1.60 5.81 -17.40
CA ARG A 162 2.97 5.83 -17.95
C ARG A 162 3.42 4.47 -18.49
N ASN A 163 2.77 3.39 -18.09
CA ASN A 163 3.13 2.05 -18.50
C ASN A 163 1.88 1.20 -18.73
N HIS A 164 1.45 1.15 -19.99
CA HIS A 164 0.28 0.40 -20.42
C HIS A 164 0.50 -1.13 -20.43
N GLU A 165 1.70 -1.62 -20.09
CA GLU A 165 1.95 -3.06 -19.87
C GLU A 165 1.53 -3.52 -18.47
N ILE A 166 1.13 -2.59 -17.58
CA ILE A 166 0.70 -2.91 -16.23
C ILE A 166 -0.81 -3.12 -16.20
N ASP A 167 -1.25 -4.36 -16.01
CA ASP A 167 -2.67 -4.70 -15.86
C ASP A 167 -3.18 -4.51 -14.41
N CYS A 168 -2.31 -4.72 -13.42
CA CYS A 168 -2.66 -4.61 -12.01
C CYS A 168 -1.48 -4.13 -11.15
N MET A 169 -1.80 -3.39 -10.09
CA MET A 169 -0.83 -2.86 -9.14
C MET A 169 -1.42 -2.85 -7.74
N THR A 170 -0.58 -3.12 -6.74
CA THR A 170 -0.92 -2.92 -5.33
C THR A 170 -0.09 -1.77 -4.75
N GLY A 171 -0.67 -1.08 -3.76
CA GLY A 171 0.05 -0.15 -2.92
C GLY A 171 0.97 -0.87 -1.94
N VAL A 172 1.89 -0.10 -1.34
CA VAL A 172 2.62 -0.59 -0.16
C VAL A 172 1.66 -0.48 1.02
N VAL A 173 1.39 -1.61 1.67
CA VAL A 173 0.63 -1.64 2.92
C VAL A 173 1.61 -1.35 4.04
N LEU A 174 1.30 -0.35 4.86
CA LEU A 174 2.07 0.01 6.04
C LEU A 174 1.22 -0.24 7.27
N VAL A 175 1.80 -0.89 8.27
CA VAL A 175 1.16 -1.07 9.57
C VAL A 175 1.31 0.21 10.36
N ASP A 176 0.22 0.67 10.99
CA ASP A 176 0.26 1.78 11.93
C ASP A 176 1.06 1.38 13.19
N PRO A 177 2.22 2.00 13.46
CA PRO A 177 3.04 1.66 14.62
C PRO A 177 2.31 1.89 15.96
N ASP A 178 1.38 2.84 16.02
CA ASP A 178 0.66 3.17 17.26
C ASP A 178 -0.26 2.01 17.66
N LEU A 179 -0.91 1.35 16.68
CA LEU A 179 -1.70 0.13 16.91
C LEU A 179 -0.86 -1.04 17.44
N ILE A 180 0.43 -1.08 17.10
CA ILE A 180 1.37 -2.07 17.64
C ILE A 180 1.69 -1.74 19.09
N GLU A 181 2.00 -0.48 19.40
CA GLU A 181 2.34 -0.05 20.76
C GLU A 181 1.18 -0.15 21.75
N ASP A 182 -0.06 0.00 21.27
CA ASP A 182 -1.27 -0.16 22.08
C ASP A 182 -1.59 -1.64 22.38
N THR A 183 -0.81 -2.59 21.86
CA THR A 183 -0.99 -4.03 22.15
C THR A 183 -0.54 -4.35 23.58
N ASP A 184 -1.48 -4.62 24.47
CA ASP A 184 -1.24 -4.88 25.91
C ASP A 184 -0.22 -6.00 26.19
N ASN A 185 -0.27 -7.09 25.42
CA ASN A 185 0.61 -8.24 25.64
C ASN A 185 1.94 -8.05 24.90
N TRP A 186 3.04 -7.93 25.66
CA TRP A 186 4.37 -7.70 25.11
C TRP A 186 4.85 -8.81 24.15
N PHE A 187 4.48 -10.07 24.39
CA PHE A 187 4.81 -11.16 23.46
C PHE A 187 4.09 -10.96 22.13
N LEU A 188 2.79 -10.66 22.17
CA LEU A 188 2.00 -10.36 20.95
C LEU A 188 2.54 -9.12 20.26
N ARG A 189 2.94 -8.09 21.01
CA ARG A 189 3.56 -6.87 20.46
C ARG A 189 4.81 -7.18 19.66
N ILE A 190 5.68 -8.08 20.14
CA ILE A 190 6.87 -8.52 19.38
C ILE A 190 6.46 -9.19 18.06
N PHE A 191 5.46 -10.09 18.08
CA PHE A 191 4.99 -10.74 16.85
C PHE A 191 4.38 -9.75 15.85
N ARG A 192 3.62 -8.76 16.33
CA ARG A 192 3.06 -7.70 15.49
C ARG A 192 4.16 -6.79 14.91
N ARG A 193 5.20 -6.47 15.68
CA ARG A 193 6.40 -5.74 15.19
C ARG A 193 7.16 -6.49 14.09
N CYS A 194 7.09 -7.82 14.09
CA CYS A 194 7.66 -8.66 13.04
C CYS A 194 6.72 -8.89 11.86
N GLU A 195 5.53 -8.27 11.84
CA GLU A 195 4.49 -8.49 10.83
C GLU A 195 4.09 -9.98 10.69
N ILE A 196 4.28 -10.78 11.75
CA ILE A 196 3.92 -12.21 11.75
C ILE A 196 2.41 -12.40 12.00
N MET A 197 1.78 -11.41 12.62
CA MET A 197 0.34 -11.38 12.88
C MET A 197 -0.19 -9.97 12.61
N GLU A 198 -1.23 -9.87 11.77
CA GLU A 198 -2.03 -8.67 11.56
C GLU A 198 -3.16 -8.57 12.61
#